data_AF-A0A1N6ZJ93-F1
#
_entry.id   AF-A0A1N6ZJ93-F1
#
_cell.length_a   1.000
_cell.length_b   1.000
_cell.length_c   1.000
_cell.angle_alpha   90.00
_cell.angle_beta   90.00
_cell.angle_gamma   90.00
#
_symmetry.space_group_name_H-M   'P 1'
#
loop_
_entity.id
_entity.type
_entity.pdbx_description
1 polymer ?
#
loop_
_entity_poly.entity_id
_entity_poly.type
_entity_poly.pdbx_seq_one_letter_code
_entity_poly.pdbx_strand_id
1 'polypeptide(L)'
;MTVEFQIEKNDTRKPYIVKTWKGNELVSEKPARILAYYDVKILRTGKLSIFDITKLDNADGEMLDYDDSLYDNLSELGIEKNQIELMIGKIIDKVQQMYFDGKLKENLELEVK
;
A
#
# COMPACT_ATOMS: atom_id res chain seq x y z
N MET A 1 8.14 8.37 -19.86
CA MET A 1 8.85 7.20 -19.28
C MET A 1 7.79 6.17 -18.87
N THR A 2 8.06 4.87 -18.93
CA THR A 2 7.14 3.86 -18.37
C THR A 2 7.74 3.25 -17.11
N VAL A 3 6.93 3.09 -16.07
CA VAL A 3 7.29 2.41 -14.82
C VAL A 3 6.41 1.18 -14.68
N GLU A 4 7.05 0.02 -14.51
CA GLU A 4 6.39 -1.26 -14.37
C GLU A 4 6.42 -1.72 -12.91
N PHE A 5 5.27 -2.16 -12.43
CA PHE A 5 5.07 -2.67 -11.08
C PHE A 5 4.60 -4.12 -11.13
N GLN A 6 5.01 -4.89 -10.13
CA GLN A 6 4.43 -6.19 -9.79
C GLN A 6 3.79 -6.08 -8.41
N ILE A 7 2.52 -6.44 -8.34
CA ILE A 7 1.71 -6.40 -7.13
C ILE A 7 1.39 -7.84 -6.73
N GLU A 8 1.71 -8.23 -5.50
CA GLU A 8 1.53 -9.59 -4.99
C GLU A 8 0.91 -9.58 -3.60
N LYS A 9 -0.09 -10.45 -3.36
CA LYS A 9 -0.67 -10.63 -2.03
C LYS A 9 0.36 -11.28 -1.11
N ASN A 10 0.55 -10.72 0.08
CA ASN A 10 1.48 -11.24 1.09
C ASN A 10 0.71 -11.83 2.29
N ASP A 11 0.53 -13.15 2.30
CA ASP A 11 -0.14 -13.87 3.39
C ASP A 11 0.78 -14.20 4.57
N THR A 12 2.07 -13.88 4.48
CA THR A 12 3.07 -14.21 5.51
C THR A 12 3.26 -13.11 6.54
N ARG A 13 2.88 -11.87 6.19
CA ARG A 13 3.04 -10.71 7.06
C ARG A 13 2.01 -10.73 8.18
N LYS A 14 2.49 -10.57 9.41
CA LYS A 14 1.63 -10.49 10.60
C LYS A 14 1.07 -9.07 10.75
N PRO A 15 -0.16 -8.90 11.27
CA PRO A 15 -0.71 -7.60 11.63
C PRO A 15 0.24 -6.81 12.56
N TYR A 16 0.41 -5.52 12.30
CA TYR A 16 1.12 -4.63 13.21
C TYR A 16 0.26 -4.32 14.45
N ILE A 17 0.89 -3.79 15.48
CA ILE A 17 0.21 -3.44 16.74
C ILE A 17 -0.16 -1.95 16.72
N VAL A 18 -1.45 -1.66 16.85
CA VAL A 18 -1.98 -0.30 17.03
C VAL A 18 -1.97 0.05 18.51
N LYS A 19 -1.33 1.18 18.83
CA LYS A 19 -1.28 1.76 20.18
C LYS A 19 -2.15 3.01 20.24
N THR A 20 -3.12 3.04 21.14
CA THR A 20 -3.98 4.21 21.37
C THR A 20 -3.54 4.91 22.65
N TRP A 21 -3.29 6.21 22.55
CA TRP A 21 -2.81 7.04 23.65
C TRP A 21 -3.88 8.07 24.06
N LYS A 22 -3.96 8.37 25.36
CA LYS A 22 -4.75 9.47 25.92
C LYS A 22 -3.79 10.41 26.65
N GLY A 23 -3.37 11.48 25.97
CA GLY A 23 -2.22 12.27 26.43
C GLY A 23 -0.95 11.41 26.37
N ASN A 24 -0.25 11.27 27.49
CA ASN A 24 0.96 10.44 27.61
C ASN A 24 0.69 9.02 28.13
N GLU A 25 -0.58 8.65 28.37
CA GLU A 25 -0.95 7.33 28.88
C GLU A 25 -1.36 6.40 27.73
N LEU A 26 -0.78 5.20 27.68
CA LEU A 26 -1.19 4.15 26.74
C LEU A 26 -2.47 3.50 27.26
N VAL A 27 -3.58 3.64 26.52
CA VAL A 27 -4.90 3.14 26.94
C VAL A 27 -5.33 1.87 26.23
N SER A 28 -4.73 1.53 25.09
CA SER A 28 -5.01 0.29 24.36
C SER A 28 -3.83 -0.11 23.50
N GLU A 29 -3.56 -1.41 23.43
CA GLU A 29 -2.61 -2.02 22.52
C GLU A 29 -3.26 -3.27 21.91
N LYS A 30 -3.54 -3.23 20.61
CA LYS A 30 -4.22 -4.34 19.91
C LYS A 30 -3.64 -4.51 18.51
N PRO A 31 -3.62 -5.73 17.96
CA PRO A 31 -3.30 -5.94 16.55
C PRO A 31 -4.25 -5.14 15.65
N ALA A 32 -3.71 -4.53 14.60
CA ALA A 32 -4.48 -3.93 13.52
C ALA A 32 -5.40 -4.99 12.90
N ARG A 33 -6.61 -4.58 12.51
CA ARG A 33 -7.57 -5.46 11.82
C ARG A 33 -7.26 -5.53 10.33
N ILE A 34 -6.11 -6.09 10.01
CA ILE A 34 -5.64 -6.21 8.63
C ILE A 34 -6.40 -7.32 7.92
N LEU A 35 -6.96 -7.01 6.76
CA LEU A 35 -7.68 -7.91 5.88
C LEU A 35 -6.74 -8.55 4.85
N ALA A 36 -5.81 -7.76 4.31
CA ALA A 36 -4.81 -8.22 3.36
C ALA A 36 -3.58 -7.31 3.33
N TYR A 37 -2.44 -7.90 2.99
CA TYR A 37 -1.22 -7.18 2.61
C TYR A 37 -0.93 -7.39 1.13
N TYR A 38 -0.41 -6.36 0.48
CA TYR A 38 0.09 -6.41 -0.89
C TYR A 38 1.48 -5.80 -0.99
N ASP A 39 2.40 -6.56 -1.57
CA ASP A 39 3.76 -6.15 -1.90
C ASP A 39 3.75 -5.53 -3.31
N VAL A 40 4.13 -4.26 -3.43
CA VAL A 40 4.24 -3.53 -4.69
C VAL A 40 5.71 -3.30 -5.02
N LYS A 41 6.20 -4.03 -6.03
CA LYS A 41 7.59 -3.98 -6.46
C LYS A 41 7.74 -3.20 -7.76
N ILE A 42 8.60 -2.19 -7.78
CA ILE A 42 9.03 -1.53 -9.03
C ILE A 42 10.00 -2.48 -9.74
N LEU A 43 9.63 -3.02 -10.89
CA LEU A 43 10.37 -4.11 -11.53
C LEU A 43 11.80 -3.73 -11.91
N ARG A 44 12.00 -2.51 -12.42
CA ARG A 44 13.32 -2.06 -12.88
C ARG A 44 14.34 -1.87 -11.76
N THR A 45 13.90 -1.47 -10.57
CA THR A 45 14.80 -1.18 -9.43
C THR A 45 14.78 -2.29 -8.38
N GLY A 46 13.76 -3.15 -8.40
CA GLY A 46 13.53 -4.15 -7.38
C GLY A 46 13.04 -3.59 -6.05
N LYS A 47 12.85 -2.26 -5.95
CA LYS A 47 12.36 -1.59 -4.74
C LYS A 47 10.93 -2.01 -4.43
N LEU A 48 10.64 -2.19 -3.15
CA LEU A 48 9.39 -2.71 -2.62
C LEU A 48 8.71 -1.67 -1.75
N SER A 49 7.39 -1.58 -1.87
CA SER A 49 6.52 -0.84 -0.96
C SER A 49 5.35 -1.72 -0.57
N ILE A 50 4.93 -1.64 0.68
CA ILE A 50 3.85 -2.48 1.23
C ILE A 50 2.57 -1.67 1.33
N PHE A 51 1.48 -2.31 0.93
CA PHE A 51 0.11 -1.83 1.07
C PHE A 51 -0.63 -2.74 2.04
N ASP A 52 -1.47 -2.16 2.90
CA ASP A 52 -2.38 -2.90 3.76
C ASP A 52 -3.82 -2.42 3.65
N ILE A 53 -4.73 -3.39 3.58
CA ILE A 53 -6.16 -3.14 3.63
C ILE A 53 -6.60 -3.42 5.06
N THR A 54 -6.98 -2.38 5.78
CA THR A 54 -7.40 -2.43 7.17
C THR A 54 -8.91 -2.27 7.29
N LYS A 55 -9.54 -3.11 8.12
CA LYS A 55 -10.95 -2.95 8.48
C LYS A 55 -11.09 -1.83 9.52
N LEU A 56 -11.96 -0.86 9.24
CA LEU A 56 -12.26 0.21 10.20
C LEU A 56 -13.07 -0.33 11.38
N ASP A 57 -12.75 0.11 12.60
CA ASP A 57 -13.34 -0.44 13.83
C ASP A 57 -14.84 -0.18 13.98
N ASN A 58 -15.37 0.89 13.34
CA ASN A 58 -16.73 1.40 13.53
C ASN A 58 -17.52 1.60 12.22
N ALA A 59 -17.03 1.06 11.10
CA ALA A 59 -17.67 1.21 9.79
C ALA A 59 -17.66 -0.10 9.02
N ASP A 60 -18.66 -0.31 8.18
CA ASP A 60 -18.68 -1.37 7.16
C ASP A 60 -17.71 -1.05 6.00
N GLY A 61 -16.54 -0.46 6.30
CA GLY A 61 -15.61 0.04 5.31
C GLY A 61 -14.18 -0.43 5.55
N GLU A 62 -13.46 -0.63 4.46
CA GLU A 62 -12.02 -0.84 4.44
C GLU A 62 -11.26 0.47 4.15
N MET A 63 -10.08 0.61 4.74
CA MET A 63 -9.11 1.66 4.42
C MET A 63 -7.87 1.00 3.84
N LEU A 64 -7.34 1.58 2.75
CA LEU A 64 -6.04 1.21 2.22
C LEU A 64 -4.99 2.18 2.75
N ASP A 65 -3.94 1.64 3.35
CA ASP A 65 -2.74 2.37 3.74
C ASP A 65 -1.53 1.81 2.99
N TYR A 66 -0.46 2.61 2.87
CA TYR A 66 0.79 2.20 2.25
C TYR A 66 1.97 2.87 2.91
N ASP A 67 3.12 2.21 2.89
CA ASP A 67 4.33 2.81 3.45
C ASP A 67 4.83 4.01 2.62
N ASP A 68 5.45 4.98 3.30
CA ASP A 68 5.98 6.18 2.66
C ASP A 68 7.08 5.88 1.62
N SER A 69 7.61 4.65 1.60
CA SER A 69 8.72 4.26 0.72
C SER A 69 8.35 4.35 -0.75
N LEU A 70 7.07 4.19 -1.13
CA LEU A 70 6.66 4.25 -2.53
C LEU A 70 6.93 5.63 -3.14
N TYR A 71 6.66 6.68 -2.38
CA TYR A 71 6.90 8.05 -2.83
C TYR A 71 8.39 8.29 -3.07
N ASP A 72 9.24 7.92 -2.11
CA ASP A 72 10.69 8.05 -2.21
C ASP A 72 11.26 7.20 -3.36
N ASN A 73 10.77 5.96 -3.50
CA ASN A 73 11.16 5.05 -4.56
C ASN A 73 10.88 5.62 -5.96
N LEU A 74 9.76 6.32 -6.13
CA LEU A 74 9.40 6.99 -7.39
C LEU A 74 10.13 8.32 -7.58
N SER A 75 10.37 9.07 -6.51
CA SER A 75 11.14 10.31 -6.57
C SER A 75 12.59 10.08 -7.00
N GLU A 76 13.22 9.00 -6.53
CA GLU A 76 14.56 8.59 -6.96
C GLU A 76 14.65 8.22 -8.45
N LEU A 77 13.53 7.92 -9.11
CA LEU A 77 13.48 7.72 -10.56
C LEU A 77 13.43 9.04 -11.35
N GLY A 78 13.45 10.18 -10.67
CA GLY A 78 13.35 11.50 -11.28
C GLY A 78 11.93 11.88 -11.69
N ILE A 79 10.91 11.23 -11.10
CA ILE A 79 9.50 11.51 -11.39
C ILE A 79 9.05 12.73 -10.60
N GLU A 80 8.32 13.64 -11.25
CA GLU A 80 7.79 14.83 -10.58
C GLU A 80 6.68 14.49 -9.57
N LYS A 81 6.61 15.26 -8.48
CA LYS A 81 5.67 15.04 -7.37
C LYS A 81 4.22 14.83 -7.81
N ASN A 82 3.70 15.67 -8.70
CA ASN A 82 2.34 15.57 -9.22
C ASN A 82 2.09 14.24 -9.97
N GLN A 83 3.09 13.75 -10.71
CA GLN A 83 3.01 12.45 -11.40
C GLN A 83 3.10 11.31 -10.39
N ILE A 84 3.94 11.42 -9.36
CA ILE A 84 4.01 10.42 -8.28
C ILE A 84 2.65 10.26 -7.60
N GLU A 85 2.01 11.36 -7.20
CA GLU A 85 0.69 11.34 -6.57
C GLU A 85 -0.36 10.66 -7.45
N LEU A 86 -0.35 10.95 -8.76
CA LEU A 86 -1.23 10.29 -9.74
C LEU A 86 -0.94 8.78 -9.86
N MET A 87 0.34 8.39 -9.86
CA MET A 87 0.73 6.98 -9.94
C MET A 87 0.33 6.21 -8.68
N ILE A 88 0.55 6.79 -7.51
CA ILE A 88 0.14 6.22 -6.23
C ILE A 88 -1.37 5.99 -6.23
N GLY A 89 -2.18 6.97 -6.66
CA GLY A 89 -3.63 6.81 -6.77
C GLY A 89 -4.03 5.62 -7.65
N LYS A 90 -3.38 5.44 -8.80
CA LYS A 90 -3.64 4.29 -9.69
C LYS A 90 -3.21 2.94 -9.08
N ILE A 91 -2.14 2.91 -8.31
CA ILE A 91 -1.68 1.71 -7.60
C ILE A 91 -2.68 1.36 -6.49
N ILE A 92 -3.17 2.36 -5.76
CA ILE A 92 -4.21 2.22 -4.73
C ILE A 92 -5.47 1.58 -5.33
N ASP A 93 -5.99 2.16 -6.43
CA ASP A 93 -7.17 1.63 -7.13
C ASP A 93 -6.94 0.17 -7.57
N LYS A 94 -5.72 -0.13 -8.04
CA LYS A 94 -5.37 -1.48 -8.49
C LYS A 94 -5.32 -2.49 -7.36
N VAL A 95 -4.72 -2.14 -6.23
CA VAL A 95 -4.66 -3.02 -5.04
C VAL A 95 -6.06 -3.29 -4.50
N GLN A 96 -6.91 -2.25 -4.41
CA GLN A 96 -8.31 -2.42 -3.99
C GLN A 96 -9.09 -3.34 -4.93
N GLN A 97 -8.96 -3.13 -6.25
CA GLN A 97 -9.57 -4.02 -7.23
C GLN A 97 -9.10 -5.47 -7.03
N MET A 98 -7.78 -5.69 -6.90
CA MET A 98 -7.24 -7.03 -6.71
C MET A 98 -7.80 -7.71 -5.45
N TYR A 99 -8.00 -6.96 -4.36
CA TYR A 99 -8.60 -7.48 -3.14
C TYR A 99 -10.05 -7.95 -3.35
N PHE A 100 -10.91 -7.12 -3.92
CA PHE A 100 -12.30 -7.48 -4.16
C PHE A 100 -12.45 -8.58 -5.21
N ASP A 101 -11.58 -8.62 -6.22
CA ASP A 101 -11.55 -9.66 -7.25
C ASP A 101 -10.92 -10.99 -6.73
N GLY A 102 -10.33 -10.99 -5.52
CA GLY A 102 -9.62 -12.15 -4.97
C GLY A 102 -8.32 -12.51 -5.72
N LYS A 103 -7.73 -11.56 -6.44
CA LYS A 103 -6.48 -11.75 -7.21
C LYS A 103 -5.26 -11.76 -6.29
N LEU A 104 -4.35 -12.69 -6.58
CA LEU A 104 -3.12 -12.89 -5.79
C LEU A 104 -1.90 -12.16 -6.38
N LYS A 105 -1.89 -11.91 -7.69
CA LYS A 105 -0.74 -11.32 -8.40
C LYS A 105 -1.17 -10.61 -9.67
N GLU A 106 -0.61 -9.43 -9.94
CA GLU A 106 -0.83 -8.69 -11.18
C GLU A 106 0.34 -7.75 -11.49
N ASN A 107 0.56 -7.47 -12.78
CA ASN A 107 1.49 -6.42 -13.21
C ASN A 107 0.71 -5.15 -13.57
N LEU A 108 1.30 -3.99 -13.32
CA LEU A 108 0.74 -2.69 -13.66
C LEU A 108 1.80 -1.84 -14.35
N GLU A 109 1.47 -1.29 -15.52
CA GLU A 109 2.34 -0.38 -16.26
C GLU A 109 1.75 1.04 -16.21
N LEU A 110 2.56 2.01 -15.80
CA LEU A 110 2.14 3.41 -15.71
C LEU A 110 3.07 4.31 -16.51
N GLU A 111 2.48 5.12 -17.38
CA GLU A 111 3.19 6.15 -18.13
C GLU A 111 3.39 7.42 -17.29
N VAL A 112 4.63 7.89 -17.25
CA VAL A 112 5.07 9.20 -16.77
C VAL A 112 5.17 10.13 -17.97
N LYS A 113 4.34 11.19 -17.98
CA LYS A 113 4.31 12.23 -19.01
C LYS A 113 5.10 13.45 -18.59
#